data_AF-A0A847DCQ0-F1
#
_entry.id   AF-A0A847DCQ0-F1
#
_cell.length_a   1.000
_cell.length_b   1.000
_cell.length_c   1.000
_cell.angle_alpha   90.00
_cell.angle_beta   90.00
_cell.angle_gamma   90.00
#
_symmetry.space_group_name_H-M   'P 1'
#
loop_
_entity.id
_entity.type
_entity.pdbx_description
1 polymer ?
#
loop_
_entity_poly.entity_id
_entity_poly.type
_entity_poly.pdbx_seq_one_letter_code
_entity_poly.pdbx_strand_id
1 'polypeptide(L)'
;MFDIAMEMMSPEFFECWKCAALHIDNQGPQGTVSWLKAHPYPPFMEHLSFRLGNQLFFVHVEDVDNNVYGPGTYDSLFAVAEESKGHACIMPMRKTDKADEWIADIPGWGLIDASTKNPINPVSFVTDEKIEMTSFELHDMAVQVVREYIEKKGYELMSFQGNPEIDPSIWFIGETKGPEYVVVRAARYPEDHAKIPENLKEIEKQCLAISSTGFFASVAMANDEQKFDTPDEKPIPLWRGCHMYINFPGLE
;
A
#
# COMPACT_ATOMS: atom_id res chain seq x y z
N MET A 1 -13.66 3.24 -13.69
CA MET A 1 -13.79 2.14 -12.72
C MET A 1 -13.04 0.97 -13.33
N PHE A 2 -11.84 0.73 -12.83
CA PHE A 2 -11.00 -0.39 -13.26
C PHE A 2 -11.32 -1.58 -12.35
N ASP A 3 -11.14 -2.79 -12.85
CA ASP A 3 -11.43 -3.99 -12.07
C ASP A 3 -10.30 -4.22 -11.06
N ILE A 4 -10.66 -4.32 -9.78
CA ILE A 4 -9.69 -4.54 -8.70
C ILE A 4 -9.79 -6.00 -8.29
N ALA A 5 -8.74 -6.77 -8.57
CA ALA A 5 -8.74 -8.19 -8.31
C ALA A 5 -8.81 -8.48 -6.80
N MET A 6 -9.81 -9.28 -6.42
CA MET A 6 -10.07 -9.71 -5.04
C MET A 6 -9.71 -11.17 -4.79
N GLU A 7 -9.22 -11.87 -5.82
CA GLU A 7 -8.83 -13.28 -5.74
C GLU A 7 -7.48 -13.46 -5.04
N MET A 8 -7.35 -14.54 -4.27
CA MET A 8 -6.10 -14.91 -3.63
C MET A 8 -5.05 -15.35 -4.66
N MET A 9 -3.77 -15.07 -4.38
CA MET A 9 -2.68 -15.64 -5.16
C MET A 9 -2.72 -17.18 -5.11
N SER A 10 -2.41 -17.84 -6.23
CA SER A 10 -2.16 -19.29 -6.21
C SER A 10 -0.89 -19.59 -5.40
N PRO A 11 -0.75 -20.80 -4.83
CA PRO A 11 0.48 -21.20 -4.13
C PRO A 11 1.73 -21.04 -5.01
N GLU A 12 1.63 -21.36 -6.29
CA GLU A 12 2.74 -21.25 -7.25
C GLU A 12 3.11 -19.79 -7.51
N PHE A 13 2.12 -18.91 -7.63
CA PHE A 13 2.37 -17.48 -7.81
C PHE A 13 2.91 -16.83 -6.54
N PHE A 14 2.45 -17.28 -5.37
CA PHE A 14 2.93 -16.80 -4.08
C PHE A 14 4.45 -17.02 -3.91
N GLU A 15 4.99 -18.16 -4.33
CA GLU A 15 6.45 -18.39 -4.29
C GLU A 15 7.21 -17.48 -5.27
N CYS A 16 6.64 -17.21 -6.46
CA CYS A 16 7.19 -16.23 -7.40
C CYS A 16 7.23 -14.82 -6.80
N TRP A 17 6.09 -14.37 -6.26
CA TRP A 17 5.92 -13.09 -5.57
C TRP A 17 6.89 -12.93 -4.39
N LYS A 18 7.07 -13.98 -3.59
CA LYS A 18 7.99 -13.98 -2.45
C LYS A 18 9.44 -13.81 -2.88
N CYS A 19 9.86 -14.49 -3.94
CA CYS A 19 11.20 -14.33 -4.51
C CYS A 19 11.40 -12.93 -5.10
N ALA A 20 10.36 -12.35 -5.73
CA ALA A 20 10.38 -10.98 -6.22
C ALA A 20 10.59 -9.96 -5.09
N ALA A 21 9.85 -10.10 -3.98
CA ALA A 21 10.02 -9.24 -2.80
C ALA A 21 11.45 -9.35 -2.22
N LEU A 22 11.95 -10.57 -2.05
CA LEU A 22 13.32 -10.82 -1.58
C LEU A 22 14.38 -10.27 -2.54
N HIS A 23 14.16 -10.32 -3.84
CA HIS A 23 15.06 -9.74 -4.84
C HIS A 23 15.21 -8.23 -4.63
N ILE A 24 14.09 -7.52 -4.44
CA ILE A 24 14.05 -6.07 -4.20
C ILE A 24 14.76 -5.71 -2.89
N ASP A 25 14.48 -6.43 -1.80
CA ASP A 25 15.13 -6.21 -0.50
C ASP A 25 16.66 -6.33 -0.58
N ASN A 26 17.18 -7.17 -1.47
CA ASN A 26 18.60 -7.41 -1.63
C ASN A 26 19.32 -6.41 -2.56
N GLN A 27 18.62 -5.45 -3.18
CA GLN A 27 19.24 -4.50 -4.13
C GLN A 27 19.99 -3.34 -3.47
N GLY A 28 19.60 -2.97 -2.25
CA GLY A 28 20.15 -1.81 -1.55
C GLY A 28 20.78 -2.15 -0.20
N PRO A 29 21.47 -1.20 0.45
CA PRO A 29 21.77 -1.30 1.86
C PRO A 29 20.50 -1.65 2.67
N GLN A 30 20.65 -2.43 3.74
CA GLN A 30 19.51 -2.76 4.60
C GLN A 30 18.81 -1.48 5.09
N GLY A 31 17.49 -1.42 4.95
CA GLY A 31 16.65 -0.30 5.40
C GLY A 31 16.44 0.82 4.38
N THR A 32 16.94 0.69 3.14
CA THR A 32 16.71 1.72 2.10
C THR A 32 15.33 1.62 1.46
N VAL A 33 14.78 0.41 1.36
CA VAL A 33 13.45 0.13 0.81
C VAL A 33 12.42 0.29 1.92
N SER A 34 11.42 1.15 1.69
CA SER A 34 10.28 1.35 2.59
C SER A 34 9.05 0.72 1.95
N TRP A 35 8.68 -0.49 2.37
CA TRP A 35 7.50 -1.19 1.84
C TRP A 35 6.21 -0.44 2.15
N LEU A 36 5.37 -0.25 1.13
CA LEU A 36 3.98 0.18 1.26
C LEU A 36 3.08 -1.06 1.27
N LYS A 37 3.30 -1.95 0.29
CA LYS A 37 2.65 -3.26 0.18
C LYS A 37 3.68 -4.36 -0.03
N ALA A 38 3.73 -5.29 0.93
CA ALA A 38 4.55 -6.49 0.90
C ALA A 38 3.83 -7.69 1.55
N HIS A 39 2.53 -7.84 1.28
CA HIS A 39 1.72 -8.96 1.75
C HIS A 39 0.92 -9.58 0.59
N PRO A 40 0.59 -10.88 0.65
CA PRO A 40 0.01 -11.63 -0.47
C PRO A 40 -1.53 -11.62 -0.47
N TYR A 41 -2.15 -10.59 0.12
CA TYR A 41 -3.60 -10.54 0.30
C TYR A 41 -4.22 -9.48 -0.61
N PRO A 42 -5.40 -9.77 -1.20
CA PRO A 42 -6.14 -8.81 -2.01
C PRO A 42 -6.59 -7.61 -1.17
N PRO A 43 -6.97 -6.49 -1.81
CA PRO A 43 -7.09 -6.23 -3.25
C PRO A 43 -5.73 -6.10 -3.99
N PHE A 44 -5.70 -6.41 -5.29
CA PHE A 44 -4.50 -6.28 -6.14
C PHE A 44 -4.67 -5.25 -7.27
N MET A 45 -4.17 -4.04 -7.03
CA MET A 45 -3.83 -3.09 -8.10
C MET A 45 -2.38 -3.30 -8.55
N GLU A 46 -1.52 -3.57 -7.59
CA GLU A 46 -0.15 -4.02 -7.71
C GLU A 46 0.10 -5.23 -6.80
N HIS A 47 1.16 -5.99 -7.08
CA HIS A 47 1.57 -7.13 -6.25
C HIS A 47 2.48 -6.70 -5.09
N LEU A 48 3.33 -5.70 -5.36
CA LEU A 48 4.30 -5.15 -4.42
C LEU A 48 4.37 -3.63 -4.64
N SER A 49 4.55 -2.86 -3.58
CA SER A 49 4.87 -1.44 -3.72
C SER A 49 5.80 -0.96 -2.63
N PHE A 50 6.73 -0.09 -3.01
CA PHE A 50 7.73 0.45 -2.11
C PHE A 50 8.09 1.89 -2.45
N ARG A 51 8.61 2.58 -1.44
CA ARG A 51 9.22 3.90 -1.56
C ARG A 51 10.74 3.79 -1.46
N LEU A 52 11.43 4.52 -2.31
CA LEU A 52 12.87 4.79 -2.21
C LEU A 52 13.09 6.31 -2.34
N GLY A 53 13.63 6.93 -1.29
CA GLY A 53 13.72 8.40 -1.24
C GLY A 53 12.35 9.07 -1.37
N ASN A 54 12.20 9.98 -2.34
CA ASN A 54 10.94 10.64 -2.67
C ASN A 54 10.16 9.95 -3.83
N GLN A 55 10.51 8.71 -4.21
CA GLN A 55 9.88 8.00 -5.33
C GLN A 55 9.10 6.78 -4.87
N LEU A 56 7.97 6.52 -5.52
CA LEU A 56 7.12 5.34 -5.29
C LEU A 56 7.17 4.43 -6.51
N PHE A 57 7.25 3.13 -6.27
CA PHE A 57 7.28 2.10 -7.31
C PHE A 57 6.19 1.08 -7.00
N PHE A 58 5.30 0.86 -7.97
CA PHE A 58 4.23 -0.13 -7.92
C PHE A 58 4.60 -1.24 -8.89
N VAL A 59 4.63 -2.48 -8.43
CA VAL A 59 5.24 -3.60 -9.14
C VAL A 59 4.20 -4.67 -9.43
N HIS A 60 4.10 -5.03 -10.71
CA HIS A 60 3.37 -6.19 -11.19
C HIS A 60 4.37 -7.29 -11.56
N VAL A 61 4.35 -8.38 -10.80
CA VAL A 61 5.21 -9.56 -10.98
C VAL A 61 4.63 -10.47 -12.06
N GLU A 62 5.48 -10.91 -13.00
CA GLU A 62 5.08 -11.78 -14.12
C GLU A 62 6.01 -12.97 -14.28
N ASP A 63 5.45 -14.13 -14.62
CA ASP A 63 6.22 -15.24 -15.15
C ASP A 63 6.47 -15.02 -16.64
N VAL A 64 7.74 -14.89 -17.03
CA VAL A 64 8.14 -14.71 -18.44
C VAL A 64 7.76 -15.88 -19.34
N ASP A 65 7.60 -17.07 -18.77
CA ASP A 65 7.22 -18.28 -19.50
C ASP A 65 5.69 -18.48 -19.51
N ASN A 66 4.92 -17.59 -18.87
CA ASN A 66 3.46 -17.58 -18.82
C ASN A 66 2.83 -18.89 -18.32
N ASN A 67 3.51 -19.60 -17.41
CA ASN A 67 3.00 -20.81 -16.79
C ASN A 67 2.26 -20.52 -15.47
N VAL A 68 2.62 -19.43 -14.79
CA VAL A 68 2.02 -19.01 -13.53
C VAL A 68 1.49 -17.57 -13.63
N TYR A 69 0.22 -17.39 -13.27
CA TYR A 69 -0.47 -16.10 -13.38
C TYR A 69 -0.79 -15.54 -11.99
N GLY A 70 -0.55 -14.24 -11.83
CA GLY A 70 -0.95 -13.47 -10.65
C GLY A 70 -2.30 -12.78 -10.84
N PRO A 71 -2.96 -12.39 -9.74
CA PRO A 71 -4.20 -11.62 -9.78
C PRO A 71 -3.98 -10.16 -10.18
N GLY A 72 -4.96 -9.52 -10.79
CA GLY A 72 -4.90 -8.08 -11.13
C GLY A 72 -4.50 -7.80 -12.57
N THR A 73 -4.43 -6.52 -12.94
CA THR A 73 -4.29 -6.08 -14.34
C THR A 73 -3.30 -4.93 -14.47
N TYR A 74 -2.86 -4.67 -15.69
CA TYR A 74 -2.07 -3.46 -15.97
C TYR A 74 -2.89 -2.18 -15.80
N ASP A 75 -4.20 -2.21 -16.08
CA ASP A 75 -5.04 -1.03 -15.93
C ASP A 75 -5.09 -0.58 -14.47
N SER A 76 -5.24 -1.53 -13.54
CA SER A 76 -5.20 -1.22 -12.10
C SER A 76 -3.80 -0.80 -11.62
N LEU A 77 -2.73 -1.39 -12.19
CA LEU A 77 -1.35 -0.96 -11.94
C LEU A 77 -1.10 0.48 -12.39
N PHE A 78 -1.53 0.84 -13.60
CA PHE A 78 -1.36 2.20 -14.13
C PHE A 78 -2.19 3.20 -13.32
N ALA A 79 -3.41 2.84 -12.94
CA ALA A 79 -4.27 3.69 -12.12
C ALA A 79 -3.60 4.03 -10.77
N VAL A 80 -3.12 3.03 -10.02
CA VAL A 80 -2.50 3.29 -8.71
C VAL A 80 -1.20 4.10 -8.84
N ALA A 81 -0.42 3.85 -9.89
CA ALA A 81 0.80 4.62 -10.15
C ALA A 81 0.49 6.08 -10.51
N GLU A 82 -0.52 6.32 -11.35
CA GLU A 82 -0.93 7.68 -11.73
C GLU A 82 -1.49 8.46 -10.53
N GLU A 83 -2.42 7.85 -9.77
CA GLU A 83 -3.03 8.45 -8.57
C GLU A 83 -2.02 8.76 -7.47
N SER A 84 -0.92 8.02 -7.42
CA SER A 84 0.17 8.20 -6.45
C SER A 84 1.35 8.99 -7.01
N LYS A 85 1.31 9.46 -8.26
CA LYS A 85 2.46 10.07 -8.96
C LYS A 85 3.73 9.22 -8.78
N GLY A 86 3.58 7.91 -8.97
CA GLY A 86 4.62 6.90 -8.86
C GLY A 86 4.92 6.23 -10.21
N HIS A 87 5.76 5.20 -10.16
CA HIS A 87 6.21 4.46 -11.33
C HIS A 87 5.53 3.10 -11.40
N ALA A 88 4.80 2.84 -12.48
CA ALA A 88 4.27 1.52 -12.80
C ALA A 88 5.40 0.64 -13.35
N CYS A 89 5.71 -0.44 -12.63
CA CYS A 89 6.81 -1.33 -12.91
C CYS A 89 6.31 -2.74 -13.16
N ILE A 90 6.98 -3.46 -14.05
CA ILE A 90 6.85 -4.91 -14.19
C ILE A 90 8.14 -5.54 -13.68
N MET A 91 7.99 -6.63 -12.92
CA MET A 91 9.09 -7.48 -12.51
C MET A 91 8.97 -8.83 -13.23
N PRO A 92 9.64 -9.00 -14.38
CA PRO A 92 9.68 -10.30 -15.05
C PRO A 92 10.51 -11.27 -14.21
N MET A 93 9.90 -12.40 -13.87
CA MET A 93 10.47 -13.48 -13.09
C MET A 93 10.53 -14.75 -13.95
N ARG A 94 11.56 -15.55 -13.75
CA ARG A 94 11.74 -16.85 -14.40
C ARG A 94 11.93 -17.95 -13.36
N LYS A 95 11.29 -19.08 -13.58
CA LYS A 95 11.53 -20.29 -12.78
C LYS A 95 12.78 -21.01 -13.28
N THR A 96 13.67 -21.38 -12.37
CA THR A 96 14.94 -22.04 -12.70
C THR A 96 14.83 -23.56 -12.63
N ASP A 97 15.37 -24.25 -13.64
CA ASP A 97 15.33 -25.73 -13.71
C ASP A 97 16.11 -26.43 -12.59
N LYS A 98 17.08 -25.74 -11.97
CA LYS A 98 18.05 -26.35 -11.06
C LYS A 98 17.61 -26.40 -9.60
N ALA A 99 16.66 -25.56 -9.20
CA ALA A 99 16.23 -25.44 -7.81
C ALA A 99 14.72 -25.27 -7.64
N ASP A 100 13.95 -25.24 -8.75
CA ASP A 100 12.54 -24.84 -8.74
C ASP A 100 12.31 -23.44 -8.12
N GLU A 101 13.38 -22.63 -8.10
CA GLU A 101 13.42 -21.28 -7.53
C GLU A 101 13.11 -20.23 -8.59
N TRP A 102 12.47 -19.14 -8.17
CA TRP A 102 12.21 -17.98 -9.01
C TRP A 102 13.31 -16.94 -8.88
N ILE A 103 13.74 -16.38 -10.01
CA ILE A 103 14.71 -15.27 -10.07
C ILE A 103 14.18 -14.16 -10.97
N ALA A 104 14.62 -12.92 -10.75
CA ALA A 104 14.38 -11.86 -11.72
C ALA A 104 15.04 -12.22 -13.07
N ASP A 105 14.29 -12.12 -14.16
CA ASP A 105 14.76 -12.46 -15.51
C ASP A 105 15.77 -11.44 -16.04
N ILE A 106 15.72 -10.21 -15.51
CA ILE A 106 16.60 -9.11 -15.91
C ILE A 106 17.56 -8.69 -14.77
N PRO A 107 18.75 -8.17 -15.11
CA PRO A 107 19.74 -7.75 -14.12
C PRO A 107 19.31 -6.56 -13.23
N GLY A 108 20.10 -6.33 -12.17
CA GLY A 108 19.92 -5.19 -11.27
C GLY A 108 18.62 -5.32 -10.48
N TRP A 109 17.82 -4.25 -10.43
CA TRP A 109 16.59 -4.24 -9.65
C TRP A 109 15.51 -5.19 -10.15
N GLY A 110 15.67 -5.79 -11.32
CA GLY A 110 14.66 -6.70 -11.87
C GLY A 110 13.40 -5.98 -12.36
N LEU A 111 13.43 -4.65 -12.48
CA LEU A 111 12.27 -3.83 -12.84
C LEU A 111 12.39 -3.26 -14.25
N ILE A 112 11.29 -3.28 -14.99
CA ILE A 112 11.09 -2.47 -16.20
C ILE A 112 9.90 -1.53 -16.02
N ASP A 113 9.94 -0.40 -16.70
CA ASP A 113 8.81 0.50 -16.83
C ASP A 113 7.67 -0.18 -17.59
N ALA A 114 6.47 -0.18 -17.02
CA ALA A 114 5.34 -0.93 -17.56
C ALA A 114 4.91 -0.45 -18.96
N SER A 115 5.13 0.83 -19.29
CA SER A 115 4.76 1.43 -20.57
C SER A 115 5.84 1.28 -21.64
N THR A 116 7.08 1.63 -21.30
CA THR A 116 8.21 1.71 -22.23
C THR A 116 9.03 0.44 -22.31
N LYS A 117 8.86 -0.46 -21.33
CA LYS A 117 9.63 -1.71 -21.16
C LYS A 117 11.14 -1.50 -20.97
N ASN A 118 11.56 -0.27 -20.68
CA ASN A 118 12.96 0.03 -20.38
C ASN A 118 13.31 -0.36 -18.94
N PRO A 119 14.53 -0.83 -18.66
CA PRO A 119 14.97 -1.10 -17.29
C PRO A 119 14.86 0.11 -16.36
N ILE A 120 14.34 -0.11 -15.16
CA ILE A 120 14.27 0.88 -14.08
C ILE A 120 15.37 0.60 -13.06
N ASN A 121 16.14 1.63 -12.74
CA ASN A 121 16.95 1.68 -11.53
C ASN A 121 16.32 2.69 -10.56
N PRO A 122 15.59 2.26 -9.52
CA PRO A 122 14.92 3.15 -8.57
C PRO A 122 15.82 4.26 -8.00
N VAL A 123 17.11 3.98 -7.78
CA VAL A 123 18.07 4.95 -7.24
C VAL A 123 18.23 6.17 -8.16
N SER A 124 18.15 5.99 -9.49
CA SER A 124 18.34 7.10 -10.43
C SER A 124 17.16 8.07 -10.50
N PHE A 125 16.02 7.73 -9.90
CA PHE A 125 14.85 8.59 -9.82
C PHE A 125 14.80 9.40 -8.52
N VAL A 126 15.61 9.06 -7.53
CA VAL A 126 15.63 9.77 -6.25
C VAL A 126 16.18 11.18 -6.44
N THR A 127 15.42 12.18 -5.99
CA THR A 127 15.80 13.59 -6.03
C THR A 127 15.53 14.25 -4.68
N ASP A 128 16.03 15.48 -4.50
CA ASP A 128 15.67 16.34 -3.37
C ASP A 128 14.40 17.18 -3.64
N GLU A 129 13.69 16.91 -4.73
CA GLU A 129 12.45 17.61 -5.04
C GLU A 129 11.37 17.29 -4.01
N LYS A 130 10.72 18.34 -3.49
CA LYS A 130 9.58 18.20 -2.60
C LYS A 130 8.36 17.76 -3.42
N ILE A 131 7.97 16.50 -3.26
CA ILE A 131 6.76 15.94 -3.86
C ILE A 131 5.67 15.92 -2.80
N GLU A 132 4.59 16.66 -3.04
CA GLU A 132 3.43 16.64 -2.15
C GLU A 132 2.75 15.27 -2.23
N MET A 133 2.48 14.67 -1.07
CA MET A 133 1.76 13.40 -0.97
C MET A 133 0.39 13.53 -1.64
N THR A 134 -0.09 12.50 -2.31
CA THR A 134 -1.45 12.45 -2.82
C THR A 134 -2.45 12.04 -1.74
N SER A 135 -3.75 12.10 -2.03
CA SER A 135 -4.79 11.56 -1.13
C SER A 135 -4.65 10.06 -0.94
N PHE A 136 -4.16 9.35 -1.96
CA PHE A 136 -3.88 7.92 -1.89
C PHE A 136 -2.76 7.63 -0.88
N GLU A 137 -1.62 8.32 -1.00
CA GLU A 137 -0.49 8.19 -0.07
C GLU A 137 -0.88 8.56 1.38
N LEU A 138 -1.73 9.58 1.53
CA LEU A 138 -2.24 9.97 2.84
C LEU A 138 -3.09 8.87 3.47
N HIS A 139 -3.98 8.25 2.68
CA HIS A 139 -4.85 7.19 3.17
C HIS A 139 -4.07 5.91 3.48
N ASP A 140 -3.12 5.51 2.63
CA ASP A 140 -2.23 4.37 2.89
C ASP A 140 -1.44 4.55 4.19
N MET A 141 -0.91 5.76 4.42
CA MET A 141 -0.26 6.09 5.69
C MET A 141 -1.22 6.02 6.88
N ALA A 142 -2.47 6.47 6.73
CA ALA A 142 -3.47 6.36 7.80
C ALA A 142 -3.76 4.90 8.14
N VAL A 143 -3.87 4.04 7.13
CA VAL A 143 -4.02 2.59 7.30
C VAL A 143 -2.80 2.01 8.01
N GLN A 144 -1.58 2.43 7.69
CA GLN A 144 -0.38 2.02 8.42
C GLN A 144 -0.44 2.39 9.91
N VAL A 145 -0.82 3.63 10.26
CA VAL A 145 -0.95 4.09 11.65
C VAL A 145 -1.91 3.19 12.43
N VAL A 146 -3.05 2.86 11.83
CA VAL A 146 -4.09 2.03 12.46
C VAL A 146 -3.63 0.58 12.60
N ARG A 147 -2.93 0.03 11.59
CA ARG A 147 -2.33 -1.33 11.67
C ARG A 147 -1.35 -1.43 12.83
N GLU A 148 -0.42 -0.49 12.93
CA GLU A 148 0.56 -0.47 14.02
C GLU A 148 -0.13 -0.37 15.39
N TYR A 149 -1.24 0.36 15.49
CA TYR A 149 -2.04 0.40 16.71
C TYR A 149 -2.67 -0.96 17.04
N ILE A 150 -3.28 -1.63 16.07
CA ILE A 150 -3.90 -2.96 16.22
C ILE A 150 -2.84 -4.00 16.64
N GLU A 151 -1.68 -4.00 15.99
CA GLU A 151 -0.57 -4.90 16.32
C GLU A 151 -0.01 -4.63 17.72
N LYS A 152 0.14 -3.36 18.11
CA LYS A 152 0.57 -2.97 19.48
C LYS A 152 -0.41 -3.42 20.57
N LYS A 153 -1.69 -3.61 20.22
CA LYS A 153 -2.71 -4.21 21.11
C LYS A 153 -2.62 -5.73 21.18
N GLY A 154 -1.80 -6.36 20.34
CA GLY A 154 -1.61 -7.82 20.29
C GLY A 154 -2.69 -8.53 19.47
N TYR A 155 -3.38 -7.82 18.59
CA TYR A 155 -4.36 -8.40 17.67
C TYR A 155 -3.70 -8.86 16.38
N GLU A 156 -4.32 -9.83 15.70
CA GLU A 156 -3.81 -10.43 14.47
C GLU A 156 -4.43 -9.75 13.24
N LEU A 157 -3.61 -9.19 12.36
CA LEU A 157 -4.09 -8.64 11.08
C LEU A 157 -4.47 -9.78 10.13
N MET A 158 -5.64 -9.68 9.48
CA MET A 158 -6.08 -10.60 8.43
C MET A 158 -5.75 -10.05 7.04
N SER A 159 -6.15 -8.81 6.76
CA SER A 159 -5.88 -8.12 5.51
C SER A 159 -6.00 -6.60 5.70
N PHE A 160 -5.40 -5.85 4.79
CA PHE A 160 -5.52 -4.40 4.76
C PHE A 160 -5.25 -3.86 3.36
N GLN A 161 -5.67 -2.63 3.12
CA GLN A 161 -5.48 -1.95 1.84
C GLN A 161 -5.52 -0.43 2.02
N GLY A 162 -4.69 0.27 1.24
CA GLY A 162 -4.53 1.73 1.29
C GLY A 162 -5.35 2.51 0.27
N ASN A 163 -6.20 1.87 -0.54
CA ASN A 163 -7.06 2.56 -1.50
C ASN A 163 -8.25 3.25 -0.77
N PRO A 164 -8.39 4.58 -0.87
CA PRO A 164 -9.47 5.32 -0.20
C PRO A 164 -10.88 5.01 -0.73
N GLU A 165 -11.01 4.35 -1.89
CA GLU A 165 -12.30 3.97 -2.49
C GLU A 165 -12.77 2.57 -2.10
N ILE A 166 -11.93 1.79 -1.42
CA ILE A 166 -12.26 0.43 -0.97
C ILE A 166 -12.52 0.46 0.52
N ASP A 167 -13.59 -0.20 0.95
CA ASP A 167 -13.93 -0.39 2.35
C ASP A 167 -14.27 -1.86 2.64
N PRO A 168 -13.97 -2.35 3.86
CA PRO A 168 -13.21 -1.66 4.90
C PRO A 168 -11.70 -1.64 4.58
N SER A 169 -10.96 -0.80 5.28
CA SER A 169 -9.51 -0.63 5.04
C SER A 169 -8.69 -1.72 5.71
N ILE A 170 -9.16 -2.29 6.82
CA ILE A 170 -8.45 -3.31 7.60
C ILE A 170 -9.44 -4.37 8.08
N TRP A 171 -9.03 -5.63 8.01
CA TRP A 171 -9.62 -6.78 8.72
C TRP A 171 -8.62 -7.34 9.73
N PHE A 172 -9.08 -7.67 10.93
CA PHE A 172 -8.23 -8.23 12.00
C PHE A 172 -9.03 -9.14 12.95
N ILE A 173 -8.34 -9.96 13.75
CA ILE A 173 -8.93 -10.75 14.83
C ILE A 173 -8.77 -10.00 16.14
N GLY A 174 -9.88 -9.46 16.64
CA GLY A 174 -9.90 -8.55 17.79
C GLY A 174 -10.35 -9.17 19.10
N GLU A 175 -10.99 -8.34 19.92
CA GLU A 175 -11.44 -8.70 21.27
C GLU A 175 -12.56 -9.76 21.24
N THR A 176 -13.41 -9.73 20.23
CA THR A 176 -14.49 -10.71 20.01
C THR A 176 -13.97 -12.11 19.72
N LYS A 177 -12.67 -12.27 19.46
CA LYS A 177 -12.02 -13.49 18.96
C LYS A 177 -12.51 -13.94 17.57
N GLY A 178 -13.28 -13.10 16.90
CA GLY A 178 -13.65 -13.26 15.50
C GLY A 178 -13.10 -12.13 14.63
N PRO A 179 -13.39 -12.16 13.32
CA PRO A 179 -13.08 -11.06 12.42
C PRO A 179 -13.75 -9.76 12.88
N GLU A 180 -13.00 -8.67 12.83
CA GLU A 180 -13.43 -7.30 13.05
C GLU A 180 -12.85 -6.43 11.92
N TYR A 181 -13.49 -5.31 11.61
CA TYR A 181 -13.03 -4.43 10.53
C TYR A 181 -12.89 -2.98 10.96
N VAL A 182 -12.05 -2.22 10.23
CA VAL A 182 -11.89 -0.79 10.43
C VAL A 182 -12.09 -0.05 9.12
N VAL A 183 -12.98 0.94 9.13
CA VAL A 183 -13.10 1.95 8.09
C VAL A 183 -12.15 3.09 8.46
N VAL A 184 -11.06 3.24 7.71
CA VAL A 184 -10.06 4.27 7.96
C VAL A 184 -10.35 5.48 7.08
N ARG A 185 -10.24 6.69 7.63
CA ARG A 185 -10.23 7.93 6.85
C ARG A 185 -9.10 8.83 7.30
N ALA A 186 -8.50 9.49 6.33
CA ALA A 186 -7.41 10.41 6.56
C ALA A 186 -7.86 11.86 6.42
N ALA A 187 -7.32 12.73 7.27
CA ALA A 187 -7.50 14.17 7.23
C ALA A 187 -6.16 14.88 7.08
N ARG A 188 -6.16 16.01 6.36
CA ARG A 188 -5.02 16.95 6.34
C ARG A 188 -5.38 18.15 7.18
N TYR A 189 -4.40 18.61 7.96
CA TYR A 189 -4.46 19.92 8.59
C TYR A 189 -4.95 20.98 7.58
N PRO A 190 -5.92 21.85 7.94
CA PRO A 190 -6.34 22.19 9.30
C PRO A 190 -7.38 21.26 9.92
N GLU A 191 -7.87 20.26 9.18
CA GLU A 191 -8.78 19.26 9.72
C GLU A 191 -8.00 18.34 10.69
N ASP A 192 -8.46 18.25 11.93
CA ASP A 192 -7.88 17.40 12.97
C ASP A 192 -8.64 16.07 13.15
N HIS A 193 -9.76 15.91 12.44
CA HIS A 193 -10.58 14.71 12.43
C HIS A 193 -11.20 14.47 11.03
N ALA A 194 -11.09 13.25 10.55
CA ALA A 194 -11.62 12.83 9.26
C ALA A 194 -13.11 12.52 9.36
N LYS A 195 -13.88 13.00 8.38
CA LYS A 195 -15.32 12.78 8.35
C LYS A 195 -15.64 11.31 8.12
N ILE A 196 -16.62 10.81 8.89
CA ILE A 196 -17.23 9.51 8.65
C ILE A 196 -17.83 9.52 7.23
N PRO A 197 -17.60 8.46 6.42
CA PRO A 197 -18.13 8.40 5.06
C PRO A 197 -19.66 8.35 5.05
N GLU A 198 -20.27 9.04 4.09
CA GLU A 198 -21.74 9.12 3.98
C GLU A 198 -22.39 7.75 3.73
N ASN A 199 -21.67 6.84 3.07
CA ASN A 199 -22.09 5.47 2.75
C ASN A 199 -21.75 4.43 3.85
N LEU A 200 -21.55 4.86 5.09
CA LEU A 200 -21.17 3.96 6.19
C LEU A 200 -22.14 2.77 6.35
N LYS A 201 -23.44 3.00 6.18
CA LYS A 201 -24.46 1.94 6.30
C LYS A 201 -24.34 0.88 5.20
N GLU A 202 -23.98 1.28 4.00
CA GLU A 202 -23.73 0.37 2.89
C GLU A 202 -22.48 -0.48 3.17
N ILE A 203 -21.42 0.14 3.69
CA ILE A 203 -20.18 -0.55 4.10
C ILE A 203 -20.48 -1.59 5.19
N GLU A 204 -21.19 -1.19 6.24
CA GLU A 204 -21.62 -2.09 7.33
C GLU A 204 -22.37 -3.30 6.75
N LYS A 205 -23.34 -3.05 5.85
CA LYS A 205 -24.13 -4.11 5.22
C LYS A 205 -23.28 -5.08 4.40
N GLN A 206 -22.25 -4.59 3.72
CA GLN A 206 -21.31 -5.43 2.96
C GLN A 206 -20.45 -6.27 3.90
N CYS A 207 -20.01 -5.70 5.02
CA CYS A 207 -19.16 -6.37 6.00
C CYS A 207 -19.91 -7.44 6.81
N LEU A 208 -21.24 -7.34 6.97
CA LEU A 208 -22.07 -8.30 7.73
C LEU A 208 -21.90 -9.76 7.30
N ALA A 209 -21.47 -10.03 6.07
CA ALA A 209 -21.17 -11.39 5.62
C ALA A 209 -19.99 -12.04 6.36
N ILE A 210 -19.10 -11.23 6.93
CA ILE A 210 -17.87 -11.65 7.63
C ILE A 210 -17.93 -11.25 9.12
N SER A 211 -18.35 -10.02 9.43
CA SER A 211 -18.45 -9.52 10.80
C SER A 211 -19.53 -8.46 11.00
N SER A 212 -20.13 -8.46 12.18
CA SER A 212 -21.00 -7.40 12.68
C SER A 212 -20.28 -6.35 13.51
N THR A 213 -18.97 -6.52 13.74
CA THR A 213 -18.16 -5.65 14.59
C THR A 213 -17.20 -4.86 13.72
N GLY A 214 -17.47 -3.56 13.62
CA GLY A 214 -16.69 -2.61 12.85
C GLY A 214 -16.35 -1.38 13.68
N PHE A 215 -15.26 -0.72 13.31
CA PHE A 215 -14.79 0.52 13.91
C PHE A 215 -14.55 1.58 12.86
N PHE A 216 -14.57 2.83 13.30
CA PHE A 216 -14.08 3.95 12.51
C PHE A 216 -12.71 4.42 13.05
N ALA A 217 -11.81 4.79 12.15
CA ALA A 217 -10.53 5.38 12.51
C ALA A 217 -10.29 6.66 11.72
N SER A 218 -10.32 7.78 12.42
CA SER A 218 -9.88 9.07 11.89
C SER A 218 -8.40 9.29 12.17
N VAL A 219 -7.60 9.44 11.12
CA VAL A 219 -6.17 9.78 11.24
C VAL A 219 -5.91 11.13 10.58
N ALA A 220 -5.61 12.15 11.37
CA ALA A 220 -5.22 13.45 10.84
C ALA A 220 -3.70 13.61 10.80
N MET A 221 -3.20 14.25 9.75
CA MET A 221 -1.77 14.47 9.54
C MET A 221 -1.49 15.95 9.32
N ALA A 222 -0.41 16.42 9.94
CA ALA A 222 0.15 17.74 9.76
C ALA A 222 1.63 17.62 9.40
N ASN A 223 2.12 18.63 8.68
CA ASN A 223 3.54 18.76 8.37
C ASN A 223 4.34 18.90 9.69
N ASP A 224 5.59 18.41 9.74
CA ASP A 224 6.44 18.49 10.93
C ASP A 224 6.84 19.93 11.32
N GLU A 225 6.70 20.88 10.39
CA GLU A 225 6.85 22.31 10.65
C GLU A 225 5.56 22.96 11.18
N GLN A 226 4.47 22.20 11.35
CA GLN A 226 3.18 22.71 11.84
C GLN A 226 2.67 21.97 13.06
N LYS A 227 1.95 22.70 13.92
CA LYS A 227 1.23 22.11 15.04
C LYS A 227 -0.27 22.19 14.80
N PHE A 228 -1.01 21.20 15.30
CA PHE A 228 -2.48 21.18 15.22
C PHE A 228 -3.16 22.33 16.01
N ASP A 229 -2.41 23.17 16.75
CA ASP A 229 -2.93 24.20 17.66
C ASP A 229 -2.85 25.64 17.13
N THR A 230 -2.54 25.86 15.83
CA THR A 230 -2.44 27.19 15.20
C THR A 230 -3.54 27.45 14.15
N PRO A 231 -4.83 27.57 14.51
CA PRO A 231 -5.98 27.50 13.59
C PRO A 231 -6.01 28.54 12.44
N ASP A 232 -5.24 29.62 12.53
CA ASP A 232 -5.16 30.67 11.50
C ASP A 232 -3.95 30.52 10.56
N GLU A 233 -3.13 29.49 10.75
CA GLU A 233 -1.95 29.24 9.93
C GLU A 233 -2.31 28.55 8.62
N LYS A 234 -1.68 28.98 7.52
CA LYS A 234 -1.87 28.31 6.23
C LYS A 234 -1.30 26.89 6.30
N PRO A 235 -2.05 25.85 5.90
CA PRO A 235 -1.53 24.49 5.84
C PRO A 235 -0.27 24.41 4.96
N ILE A 236 0.77 23.81 5.53
CA ILE A 236 1.98 23.41 4.82
C ILE A 236 1.71 22.03 4.22
N PRO A 237 1.98 21.82 2.93
CA PRO A 237 1.79 20.52 2.30
C PRO A 237 2.57 19.40 3.00
N LEU A 238 2.02 18.19 2.94
CA LEU A 238 2.71 16.98 3.40
C LEU A 238 3.67 16.52 2.31
N TRP A 239 4.96 16.49 2.63
CA TRP A 239 6.00 16.14 1.68
C TRP A 239 6.42 14.69 1.84
N ARG A 240 6.47 13.96 0.73
CA ARG A 240 6.86 12.54 0.72
C ARG A 240 8.25 12.36 1.30
N GLY A 241 8.39 11.41 2.23
CA GLY A 241 9.65 11.09 2.89
C GLY A 241 10.06 12.06 4.01
N CYS A 242 9.26 13.09 4.29
CA CYS A 242 9.45 13.96 5.45
C CYS A 242 8.69 13.42 6.67
N HIS A 243 9.06 13.90 7.85
CA HIS A 243 8.35 13.58 9.08
C HIS A 243 6.99 14.28 9.09
N MET A 244 6.03 13.73 9.83
CA MET A 244 4.68 14.26 9.96
C MET A 244 4.19 14.07 11.39
N TYR A 245 3.40 15.03 11.87
CA TYR A 245 2.63 14.86 13.10
C TYR A 245 1.34 14.12 12.80
N ILE A 246 1.06 13.12 13.62
CA ILE A 246 -0.12 12.26 13.48
C ILE A 246 -1.02 12.50 14.69
N ASN A 247 -2.30 12.80 14.44
CA ASN A 247 -3.36 12.79 15.42
C ASN A 247 -4.28 11.59 15.15
N PHE A 248 -4.24 10.60 16.04
CA PHE A 248 -5.08 9.41 15.96
C PHE A 248 -5.56 9.06 17.39
N PRO A 249 -6.85 9.32 17.72
CA PRO A 249 -7.36 9.13 19.07
C PRO A 249 -7.61 7.65 19.44
N GLY A 250 -7.60 6.75 18.45
CA GLY A 250 -7.94 5.34 18.61
C GLY A 250 -9.08 4.92 17.68
N LEU A 251 -9.57 3.70 17.89
CA LEU A 251 -10.74 3.16 17.18
C LEU A 251 -12.02 3.64 17.87
N GLU A 252 -12.98 4.14 17.07
CA GLU A 252 -14.31 4.60 17.48
C GLU A 252 -15.39 3.55 17.17
#